data_AF-A0AAV0XQW1-F1
#
_entry.id   AF-A0AAV0XQW1-F1
#
_cell.length_a   1.000
_cell.length_b   1.000
_cell.length_c   1.000
_cell.angle_alpha   90.00
_cell.angle_beta   90.00
_cell.angle_gamma   90.00
#
_symmetry.space_group_name_H-M   'P 1'
#
loop_
_entity.id
_entity.type
_entity.pdbx_description
1 polymer ?
#
loop_
_entity_poly.entity_id
_entity_poly.type
_entity_poly.pdbx_seq_one_letter_code
_entity_poly.pdbx_strand_id
1 'polypeptide(L)'
;MAGFGTTFYTYKYNENMINKYLDLITTQSTLKIHAFNVDFLDKYLNDGMRETRVWTKIPVLNTKIILFPIHIKEEWALIVIFTKIKTIACYYNKNLNYEFEMAVIKKFLISRQTIIGHHPSKWKSIYFHIPIQSSSHNSGP
;
A
#
# COMPACT_ATOMS: atom_id res chain seq x y z
N MET A 1 -3.83 0.49 46.73
CA MET A 1 -3.06 0.70 45.48
C MET A 1 -2.95 -0.64 44.76
N ALA A 2 -3.78 -0.88 43.76
CA ALA A 2 -3.63 -1.99 42.82
C ALA A 2 -3.60 -1.35 41.43
N GLY A 3 -2.41 -1.24 40.85
CA GLY A 3 -2.24 -0.76 39.48
C GLY A 3 -2.71 -1.86 38.53
N PHE A 4 -3.83 -1.63 37.85
CA PHE A 4 -4.18 -2.40 36.67
C PHE A 4 -3.12 -2.10 35.60
N GLY A 5 -2.12 -2.96 35.49
CA GLY A 5 -1.21 -2.98 34.36
C GLY A 5 -2.02 -3.40 33.14
N THR A 6 -2.52 -2.43 32.37
CA THR A 6 -3.00 -2.67 31.02
C THR A 6 -1.81 -3.13 30.19
N THR A 7 -1.64 -4.44 30.05
CA THR A 7 -0.81 -5.01 28.99
C THR A 7 -1.50 -4.67 27.67
N PHE A 8 -1.19 -3.50 27.11
CA PHE A 8 -1.51 -3.21 25.72
C PHE A 8 -0.82 -4.27 24.87
N TYR A 9 -1.59 -4.92 23.99
CA TYR A 9 -1.14 -6.00 23.12
C TYR A 9 0.17 -5.63 22.42
N THR A 10 1.26 -6.30 22.75
CA THR A 10 2.57 -6.16 22.08
C THR A 10 2.61 -6.94 20.76
N TYR A 11 1.47 -7.13 20.11
CA TYR A 11 1.38 -7.98 18.93
C TYR A 11 1.62 -7.13 17.69
N LYS A 12 2.74 -7.36 17.00
CA LYS A 12 2.99 -6.77 15.68
C LYS A 12 1.98 -7.33 14.68
N TYR A 13 1.44 -6.48 13.83
CA TYR A 13 0.55 -6.91 12.76
C TYR A 13 1.39 -7.62 11.70
N ASN A 14 1.08 -8.89 11.45
CA ASN A 14 1.75 -9.66 10.40
C ASN A 14 1.07 -9.46 9.04
N GLU A 15 1.79 -9.86 8.00
CA GLU A 15 1.39 -9.72 6.59
C GLU A 15 0.03 -10.37 6.32
N ASN A 16 -0.22 -11.56 6.88
CA ASN A 16 -1.48 -12.28 6.72
C ASN A 16 -2.67 -11.50 7.30
N MET A 17 -2.50 -10.87 8.45
CA MET A 17 -3.55 -10.06 9.08
C MET A 17 -3.83 -8.80 8.27
N ILE A 18 -2.78 -8.11 7.79
CA ILE A 18 -2.92 -6.93 6.92
C ILE A 18 -3.64 -7.30 5.62
N ASN A 19 -3.22 -8.38 4.96
CA ASN A 19 -3.86 -8.87 3.73
C ASN A 19 -5.35 -9.15 3.93
N LYS A 20 -5.71 -9.91 4.98
CA LYS A 20 -7.11 -10.22 5.30
C LYS A 20 -7.93 -8.96 5.58
N TYR A 21 -7.34 -7.98 6.26
CA TYR A 21 -8.04 -6.73 6.54
C TYR A 21 -8.29 -5.90 5.27
N LEU A 22 -7.31 -5.82 4.38
CA LEU A 22 -7.50 -5.16 3.08
C LEU A 22 -8.53 -5.89 2.20
N ASP A 23 -8.57 -7.23 2.23
CA ASP A 23 -9.59 -8.00 1.55
C ASP A 23 -11.00 -7.69 2.08
N LEU A 24 -11.16 -7.53 3.40
CA LEU A 24 -12.42 -7.08 4.01
C LEU A 24 -12.82 -5.68 3.53
N ILE A 25 -11.89 -4.72 3.51
CA ILE A 25 -12.14 -3.35 3.02
C ILE A 25 -12.60 -3.39 1.57
N THR A 26 -11.91 -4.13 0.71
CA THR A 26 -12.25 -4.20 -0.72
C THR A 26 -13.58 -4.92 -0.97
N THR A 27 -13.91 -5.93 -0.17
CA THR A 27 -15.17 -6.70 -0.30
C THR A 27 -16.39 -5.91 0.18
N GLN A 28 -16.25 -5.15 1.27
CA GLN A 28 -17.38 -4.41 1.87
C GLN A 28 -17.61 -3.04 1.21
N SER A 29 -16.62 -2.51 0.50
CA SER A 29 -16.70 -1.21 -0.16
C SER A 29 -17.61 -1.24 -1.39
N THR A 30 -18.52 -0.26 -1.50
CA THR A 30 -19.28 0.01 -2.73
C THR A 30 -18.44 0.72 -3.79
N LEU A 31 -17.26 1.23 -3.43
CA LEU A 31 -16.27 1.77 -4.35
C LEU A 31 -15.47 0.63 -4.99
N LYS A 32 -15.10 0.79 -6.27
CA LYS A 32 -14.15 -0.09 -6.95
C LYS A 32 -12.74 0.13 -6.38
N ILE A 33 -12.39 -0.61 -5.33
CA ILE A 33 -11.07 -0.60 -4.69
C ILE A 33 -10.33 -1.88 -5.07
N HIS A 34 -9.03 -1.78 -5.34
CA HIS A 34 -8.15 -2.93 -5.46
C HIS A 34 -7.04 -2.83 -4.42
N ALA A 35 -6.81 -3.90 -3.66
CA ALA A 35 -5.67 -4.01 -2.77
C ALA A 35 -4.69 -5.04 -3.32
N PHE A 36 -3.41 -4.71 -3.29
CA PHE A 36 -2.34 -5.67 -3.52
C PHE A 36 -2.00 -6.40 -2.22
N ASN A 37 -1.51 -7.64 -2.34
CA ASN A 37 -0.87 -8.29 -1.20
C ASN A 37 0.40 -7.52 -0.81
N VAL A 38 0.78 -7.62 0.46
CA VAL A 38 2.06 -7.10 0.98
C VAL A 38 3.26 -7.54 0.14
N ASP A 39 3.29 -8.79 -0.32
CA ASP A 39 4.44 -9.32 -1.06
C ASP A 39 4.56 -8.77 -2.50
N PHE A 40 3.55 -8.04 -2.98
CA PHE A 40 3.50 -7.63 -4.38
C PHE A 40 4.68 -6.75 -4.80
N LEU A 41 5.01 -5.74 -3.99
CA LEU A 41 6.01 -4.76 -4.39
C LEU A 41 7.41 -5.39 -4.47
N ASP A 42 7.74 -6.24 -3.51
CA ASP A 42 9.00 -7.00 -3.48
C ASP A 42 9.07 -7.97 -4.66
N LYS A 43 7.98 -8.67 -4.94
CA LYS A 43 7.89 -9.55 -6.11
C LYS A 43 8.05 -8.77 -7.41
N TYR A 44 7.47 -7.58 -7.49
CA TYR A 44 7.59 -6.71 -8.65
C TYR A 44 9.01 -6.19 -8.86
N LEU A 45 9.71 -5.87 -7.77
CA LEU A 45 11.10 -5.42 -7.81
C LEU A 45 12.04 -6.53 -8.30
N ASN A 46 11.84 -7.75 -7.81
CA ASN A 46 12.70 -8.90 -8.12
C ASN A 46 12.40 -9.48 -9.52
N ASP A 47 11.12 -9.69 -9.84
CA ASP A 47 10.73 -10.46 -11.02
C ASP A 47 10.22 -9.57 -12.17
N GLY A 48 9.95 -8.29 -11.90
CA GLY A 48 9.47 -7.33 -12.89
C GLY A 48 8.02 -7.53 -13.35
N MET A 49 7.65 -6.80 -14.40
CA MET A 49 6.28 -6.73 -14.92
C MET A 49 5.74 -8.04 -15.51
N ARG A 50 6.60 -8.95 -16.01
CA ARG A 50 6.16 -10.16 -16.71
C ARG A 50 5.66 -11.23 -15.73
N GLU A 51 6.41 -11.47 -14.67
CA GLU A 51 6.09 -12.49 -13.66
C GLU A 51 4.98 -12.04 -12.71
N THR A 52 4.83 -10.73 -12.51
CA THR A 52 3.73 -10.16 -11.69
C THR A 52 2.40 -10.02 -12.43
N ARG A 53 2.29 -10.54 -13.66
CA ARG A 53 1.03 -10.46 -14.45
C ARG A 53 -0.15 -11.14 -13.77
N VAL A 54 0.08 -12.26 -13.06
CA VAL A 54 -0.99 -12.99 -12.37
C VAL A 54 -1.69 -12.12 -11.33
N TRP A 55 -0.94 -11.24 -10.70
CA TRP A 55 -1.37 -10.32 -9.64
C TRP A 55 -2.13 -9.09 -10.15
N THR A 56 -2.25 -8.98 -11.46
CA THR A 56 -2.76 -7.79 -12.17
C THR A 56 -3.70 -8.20 -13.30
N LYS A 57 -4.28 -9.40 -13.20
CA LYS A 57 -5.25 -9.95 -14.17
C LYS A 57 -6.51 -9.09 -14.23
N ILE A 58 -6.93 -8.54 -13.10
CA ILE A 58 -8.00 -7.54 -13.04
C ILE A 58 -7.45 -6.24 -13.63
N PRO A 59 -8.22 -5.49 -14.44
CA PRO A 59 -7.77 -4.18 -14.93
C PRO A 59 -7.64 -3.18 -13.78
N VAL A 60 -6.50 -3.23 -13.08
CA VAL A 60 -6.22 -2.48 -11.85
C VAL A 60 -6.40 -0.97 -12.08
N LEU A 61 -6.06 -0.47 -13.27
CA LEU A 61 -6.23 0.94 -13.63
C LEU A 61 -7.71 1.38 -13.79
N ASN A 62 -8.65 0.44 -13.89
CA ASN A 62 -10.09 0.73 -13.94
C ASN A 62 -10.73 0.83 -12.55
N THR A 63 -9.97 0.57 -11.48
CA THR A 63 -10.40 0.81 -10.10
C THR A 63 -10.30 2.29 -9.77
N LYS A 64 -11.08 2.78 -8.79
CA LYS A 64 -11.01 4.18 -8.34
C LYS A 64 -9.83 4.39 -7.39
N ILE A 65 -9.57 3.40 -6.54
CA ILE A 65 -8.55 3.42 -5.50
C ILE A 65 -7.74 2.13 -5.58
N ILE A 66 -6.41 2.25 -5.51
CA ILE A 66 -5.51 1.11 -5.40
C ILE A 66 -4.73 1.24 -4.09
N LEU A 67 -4.65 0.16 -3.32
CA LEU A 67 -3.97 0.09 -2.03
C LEU A 67 -2.72 -0.78 -2.15
N PHE A 68 -1.58 -0.23 -1.73
CA PHE A 68 -0.31 -0.92 -1.59
C PHE A 68 0.10 -0.88 -0.12
N PRO A 69 -0.08 -1.98 0.64
CA PRO A 69 0.55 -2.10 1.95
C PRO A 69 2.06 -2.25 1.78
N ILE A 70 2.82 -1.49 2.56
CA ILE A 70 4.28 -1.47 2.53
C ILE A 70 4.78 -1.83 3.92
N HIS A 71 5.64 -2.85 4.00
CA HIS A 71 6.28 -3.26 5.25
C HIS A 71 7.78 -3.04 5.14
N ILE A 72 8.33 -2.09 5.91
CA ILE A 72 9.76 -1.78 5.90
C ILE A 72 10.25 -1.69 7.33
N LYS A 73 11.32 -2.43 7.67
CA LYS A 73 12.01 -2.35 8.97
C LYS A 73 11.04 -2.37 10.16
N GLU A 74 10.05 -3.27 10.11
CA GLU A 74 9.01 -3.44 11.15
C GLU A 74 7.97 -2.32 11.27
N GLU A 75 7.94 -1.37 10.34
CA GLU A 75 6.92 -0.32 10.25
C GLU A 75 6.05 -0.53 9.01
N TRP A 76 4.75 -0.37 9.21
CA TRP A 76 3.77 -0.37 8.14
C TRP A 76 3.54 1.04 7.58
N ALA A 77 3.38 1.11 6.27
CA ALA A 77 2.84 2.26 5.57
C ALA A 77 1.81 1.82 4.54
N LEU A 78 0.94 2.75 4.16
CA LEU A 78 -0.04 2.52 3.12
C LEU A 78 0.16 3.54 1.99
N ILE A 79 0.47 3.04 0.80
CA ILE A 79 0.49 3.86 -0.41
C ILE A 79 -0.85 3.68 -1.14
N VAL A 80 -1.54 4.79 -1.35
CA VAL A 80 -2.88 4.85 -1.94
C VAL A 80 -2.83 5.57 -3.28
N ILE A 81 -3.35 4.93 -4.32
CA ILE A 81 -3.43 5.52 -5.66
C ILE A 81 -4.86 5.94 -5.94
N PHE A 82 -5.05 7.23 -6.19
CA PHE A 82 -6.29 7.78 -6.72
C PHE A 82 -6.20 7.85 -8.24
N THR A 83 -6.75 6.86 -8.93
CA THR A 83 -6.55 6.66 -10.37
C THR A 83 -7.18 7.76 -11.24
N LYS A 84 -8.31 8.33 -10.78
CA LYS A 84 -9.04 9.40 -11.50
C LYS A 84 -8.26 10.71 -11.52
N ILE A 85 -7.69 11.10 -10.38
CA ILE A 85 -6.95 12.36 -10.20
C ILE A 85 -5.43 12.20 -10.33
N LYS A 86 -4.97 11.02 -10.76
CA LYS A 86 -3.55 10.69 -10.99
C LYS A 86 -2.65 11.04 -9.80
N THR A 87 -3.08 10.67 -8.60
CA THR A 87 -2.36 10.98 -7.35
C THR A 87 -1.91 9.70 -6.64
N ILE A 88 -0.68 9.69 -6.16
CA ILE A 88 -0.04 8.67 -5.33
C ILE A 88 0.13 9.29 -3.94
N ALA A 89 -0.56 8.79 -2.93
CA ALA A 89 -0.52 9.29 -1.57
C ALA A 89 0.16 8.27 -0.67
N CYS A 90 1.19 8.67 0.07
CA CYS A 90 1.87 7.83 1.05
C CYS A 90 1.42 8.22 2.46
N TYR A 91 0.82 7.29 3.20
CA TYR A 91 0.48 7.44 4.61
C TYR A 91 1.48 6.61 5.42
N TYR A 92 2.29 7.28 6.23
CA TYR A 92 3.41 6.66 6.89
C TYR A 92 3.78 7.34 8.20
N ASN A 93 4.41 6.57 9.08
CA ASN A 93 5.05 7.08 10.29
C ASN A 93 6.36 7.80 9.92
N LYS A 94 6.59 9.00 10.49
CA LYS A 94 7.65 9.95 10.07
C LYS A 94 9.09 9.39 10.11
N ASN A 95 9.31 8.27 10.79
CA ASN A 95 10.63 7.72 11.06
C ASN A 95 11.32 7.07 9.85
N LEU A 96 10.60 6.83 8.74
CA LEU A 96 11.12 6.18 7.54
C LEU A 96 10.91 7.02 6.27
N ASN A 97 11.76 6.78 5.26
CA ASN A 97 11.65 7.35 3.91
C ASN A 97 11.05 6.31 2.96
N TYR A 98 10.06 6.71 2.15
CA TYR A 98 9.33 5.88 1.19
C TYR A 98 9.48 6.34 -0.27
N GLU A 99 10.45 7.21 -0.57
CA GLU A 99 10.67 7.75 -1.91
C GLU A 99 10.96 6.66 -2.96
N PHE A 100 11.69 5.61 -2.57
CA PHE A 100 12.03 4.50 -3.46
C PHE A 100 10.77 3.72 -3.85
N GLU A 101 9.95 3.32 -2.88
CA GLU A 101 8.71 2.57 -3.06
C GLU A 101 7.72 3.38 -3.90
N MET A 102 7.60 4.68 -3.62
CA MET A 102 6.79 5.60 -4.41
C MET A 102 7.25 5.68 -5.88
N ALA A 103 8.57 5.72 -6.12
CA ALA A 103 9.12 5.73 -7.48
C ALA A 103 8.85 4.40 -8.20
N VAL A 104 8.98 3.27 -7.51
CA VAL A 104 8.73 1.92 -8.04
C VAL A 104 7.25 1.76 -8.41
N ILE A 105 6.33 2.18 -7.53
CA ILE A 105 4.89 2.15 -7.80
C ILE A 105 4.54 3.08 -8.97
N LYS A 106 5.15 4.27 -9.06
CA LYS A 106 4.96 5.17 -10.21
C LYS A 106 5.42 4.52 -11.52
N LYS A 107 6.58 3.85 -11.51
CA LYS A 107 7.08 3.07 -12.66
C LYS A 107 6.10 1.96 -13.04
N PHE A 108 5.60 1.20 -12.06
CA PHE A 108 4.59 0.17 -12.28
C PHE A 108 3.32 0.72 -12.96
N LEU A 109 2.77 1.84 -12.47
CA LEU A 109 1.58 2.47 -13.04
C LEU A 109 1.80 2.93 -14.48
N ILE A 110 2.95 3.55 -14.77
CA ILE A 110 3.30 3.98 -16.13
C ILE A 110 3.45 2.76 -17.05
N SER A 111 4.19 1.73 -16.63
CA SER A 111 4.36 0.51 -17.42
C SER A 111 3.02 -0.16 -17.71
N ARG A 112 2.09 -0.16 -16.74
CA ARG A 112 0.72 -0.66 -16.96
C ARG A 112 -0.02 0.14 -18.02
N GLN A 113 0.01 1.48 -17.93
CA GLN A 113 -0.64 2.37 -18.91
C GLN A 113 -0.12 2.10 -20.33
N THR A 114 1.20 2.02 -20.50
CA THR A 114 1.82 1.75 -21.79
C THR A 114 1.41 0.39 -22.35
N ILE A 115 1.38 -0.67 -21.53
CA ILE A 115 0.99 -2.02 -21.97
C ILE A 115 -0.46 -2.06 -22.46
N ILE A 116 -1.37 -1.30 -21.84
CA ILE A 116 -2.76 -1.21 -22.29
C ILE A 116 -2.97 -0.19 -23.43
N GLY A 117 -1.89 0.37 -23.99
CA GLY A 117 -1.94 1.33 -25.09
C GLY A 117 -2.31 2.76 -24.68
N HIS A 118 -2.36 3.07 -23.38
CA HIS A 118 -2.62 4.42 -22.88
C HIS A 118 -1.34 5.24 -22.76
N HIS A 119 -1.44 6.54 -23.00
CA HIS A 119 -0.33 7.47 -22.78
C HIS A 119 0.05 7.53 -21.28
N PRO A 120 1.36 7.51 -20.94
CA PRO A 120 1.83 7.69 -19.57
C PRO A 120 1.28 8.97 -18.93
N SER A 121 0.63 8.83 -17.77
CA SER A 121 0.12 9.99 -17.04
C SER A 121 1.19 10.64 -16.18
N LYS A 122 1.08 11.96 -15.98
CA LYS A 122 1.87 12.68 -14.98
C LYS A 122 1.25 12.45 -13.59
N TRP A 123 1.83 11.51 -12.84
CA TRP A 123 1.38 11.18 -11.49
C TRP A 123 1.96 12.15 -10.45
N LYS A 124 1.10 12.74 -9.61
CA LYS A 124 1.45 13.58 -8.47
C LYS A 124 1.70 12.72 -7.23
N SER A 125 2.82 12.94 -6.54
CA SER A 125 3.10 12.31 -5.25
C SER A 125 2.73 13.23 -4.10
N ILE A 126 2.09 12.71 -3.06
CA ILE A 126 1.73 13.43 -1.84
C ILE A 126 2.12 12.56 -0.65
N TYR A 127 2.65 13.18 0.40
CA TYR A 127 3.10 12.54 1.63
C TYR A 127 2.22 13.03 2.78
N PHE A 128 1.57 12.10 3.48
CA PHE A 128 0.73 12.39 4.63
C PHE A 128 1.39 11.78 5.87
N HIS A 129 1.86 12.66 6.75
CA HIS A 129 2.30 12.26 8.08
C HIS A 129 1.06 11.94 8.92
N ILE A 130 0.89 10.67 9.26
CA ILE A 130 -0.13 10.26 10.23
C ILE A 130 0.37 10.56 11.65
N PRO A 131 -0.52 10.71 12.65
CA PRO A 131 -0.12 10.97 14.03
C PRO A 131 0.95 9.97 14.48
N ILE A 132 2.05 10.49 15.04
CA ILE A 132 3.20 9.67 15.46
C ILE A 132 2.72 8.72 16.54
N GLN A 133 2.74 7.43 16.23
CA GLN A 133 2.50 6.40 17.23
C GLN A 133 3.82 6.12 17.96
N SER A 134 3.76 6.00 19.28
CA SER A 134 4.92 5.82 20.14
C SER A 134 5.62 4.46 20.00
N SER A 135 5.06 3.53 19.23
CA SER A 135 5.60 2.19 19.04
C SER A 135 5.29 1.64 17.64
N SER A 136 6.28 1.01 16.99
CA SER A 136 6.16 0.34 15.69
C SER A 136 5.02 -0.69 15.65
N HIS A 137 4.68 -1.29 16.79
CA HIS A 137 3.58 -2.24 16.99
C HIS A 137 2.21 -1.73 16.54
N ASN A 138 1.99 -0.41 16.54
CA ASN A 138 0.71 0.19 16.19
C ASN A 138 0.64 0.67 14.73
N SER A 139 1.73 0.56 13.96
CA SER A 139 1.77 1.10 12.59
C SER A 139 0.80 0.39 11.62
N GLY A 140 0.38 -0.83 11.97
CA GLY A 140 -0.58 -1.63 11.21
C GLY A 140 -2.05 -1.15 11.29
N PRO A 141 -2.62 -0.88 12.47
CA PRO A 141 -3.98 -0.36 12.62
C PRO A 141 -4.09 1.12 12.26
#